data_AF-X6L831-F1
#
_entry.id   AF-X6L831-F1
#
_cell.length_a   1.000
_cell.length_b   1.000
_cell.length_c   1.000
_cell.angle_alpha   90.00
_cell.angle_beta   90.00
_cell.angle_gamma   90.00
#
_symmetry.space_group_name_H-M   'P 1'
#
loop_
_entity.id
_entity.type
_entity.pdbx_description
1 polymer ?
#
loop_
_entity_poly.entity_id
_entity_poly.type
_entity_poly.pdbx_seq_one_letter_code
_entity_poly.pdbx_strand_id
1 'polypeptide(L)'
;ELTRHVVTRWYRAPEVILLQQTRKHIAAVDMWSAGCIFYELLQMSHKCCPDLEKRGPLFPGDSSFPLSPYRFEKEEQLRNNKNFGENYASRYDQLRVIFAIVGSPTKEEIKKITDHKARYYLYELPHHEGIPWEELIPKTNPLAVDLISKMLAFDVEKRMTVDQAIEHPYFERIREPLLEK
;
A
#
# COMPACT_ATOMS: atom_id res chain seq x y z
N GLU A 1 13.60 -8.05 -26.80
CA GLU A 1 12.32 -7.53 -26.27
C GLU A 1 12.50 -7.08 -24.84
N LEU A 2 12.28 -5.80 -24.56
CA LEU A 2 12.15 -5.29 -23.20
C LEU A 2 10.74 -5.63 -22.72
N THR A 3 10.63 -6.24 -21.54
CA THR A 3 9.33 -6.51 -20.89
C THR A 3 8.51 -5.22 -20.86
N ARG A 4 7.35 -5.20 -21.55
CA ARG A 4 6.50 -3.99 -21.68
C ARG A 4 6.09 -3.40 -20.32
N HIS A 5 6.09 -4.19 -19.25
CA HIS A 5 5.77 -3.77 -17.88
C HIS A 5 6.61 -4.57 -16.87
N VAL A 6 7.86 -4.16 -16.62
CA VAL A 6 8.53 -4.49 -15.35
C VAL A 6 8.69 -3.20 -14.59
N VAL A 7 7.67 -2.88 -13.80
CA VAL A 7 7.77 -1.89 -12.74
C VAL A 7 7.29 -2.60 -11.48
N THR A 8 8.16 -2.69 -10.48
CA THR A 8 7.79 -3.18 -9.16
C THR A 8 6.64 -2.31 -8.63
N ARG A 9 5.51 -2.95 -8.31
CA ARG A 9 4.29 -2.29 -7.84
C ARG A 9 4.19 -2.24 -6.32
N TRP A 10 5.11 -2.93 -5.65
CA TRP A 10 5.07 -3.22 -4.22
C TRP A 10 5.12 -2.00 -3.31
N TYR A 11 5.69 -0.90 -3.82
CA TYR A 11 5.83 0.37 -3.11
C TYR A 11 4.76 1.40 -3.50
N ARG A 12 3.84 1.07 -4.41
CA ARG A 12 2.83 2.03 -4.89
C ARG A 12 1.74 2.24 -3.86
N ALA A 13 1.45 3.50 -3.55
CA ALA A 13 0.34 3.88 -2.70
C ALA A 13 -1.03 3.48 -3.32
N PRO A 14 -2.07 3.23 -2.50
CA PRO A 14 -3.39 2.84 -2.98
C PRO A 14 -3.98 3.81 -4.01
N GLU A 15 -3.84 5.12 -3.78
CA GLU A 15 -4.33 6.15 -4.71
C GLU A 15 -3.59 6.17 -6.05
N VAL A 16 -2.33 5.72 -6.10
CA VAL A 16 -1.59 5.57 -7.36
C VAL A 16 -2.09 4.35 -8.12
N ILE A 17 -2.37 3.24 -7.42
CA ILE A 17 -2.94 2.02 -8.02
C ILE A 17 -4.34 2.31 -8.58
N LEU A 18 -5.15 3.07 -7.84
CA LEU A 18 -6.50 3.46 -8.24
C LEU A 18 -6.55 4.58 -9.28
N LEU A 19 -5.39 5.14 -9.69
CA LEU A 19 -5.30 6.31 -10.57
C LEU A 19 -6.08 7.54 -10.05
N GLN A 20 -6.04 7.76 -8.73
CA GLN A 20 -6.70 8.85 -8.00
C GLN A 20 -5.72 9.84 -7.37
N GLN A 21 -4.44 9.77 -7.72
CA GLN A 21 -3.41 10.66 -7.20
C GLN A 21 -3.67 12.12 -7.62
N THR A 22 -3.52 13.04 -6.67
CA THR A 22 -3.63 14.48 -6.90
C THR A 22 -2.30 15.16 -6.64
N ARG A 23 -2.03 16.29 -7.30
CA ARG A 23 -0.79 17.05 -7.10
C ARG A 23 -0.58 17.48 -5.65
N LYS A 24 -1.67 17.72 -4.91
CA LYS A 24 -1.65 18.13 -3.50
C LYS A 24 -1.07 17.03 -2.60
N HIS A 25 -1.24 15.76 -2.96
CA HIS A 25 -0.91 14.62 -2.10
C HIS A 25 0.29 13.81 -2.59
N ILE A 26 1.14 14.36 -3.47
CA ILE A 26 2.34 13.67 -3.95
C ILE A 26 3.27 13.27 -2.80
N ALA A 27 3.49 14.17 -1.83
CA ALA A 27 4.31 13.85 -0.65
C ALA A 27 3.73 12.67 0.16
N ALA A 28 2.41 12.52 0.23
CA ALA A 28 1.79 11.38 0.91
C ALA A 28 2.04 10.05 0.17
N VAL A 29 2.11 10.06 -1.17
CA VAL A 29 2.48 8.88 -1.97
C VAL A 29 3.91 8.44 -1.62
N ASP A 30 4.83 9.38 -1.47
CA ASP A 30 6.21 9.10 -1.08
C ASP A 30 6.27 8.56 0.35
N MET A 31 5.45 9.08 1.27
CA MET A 31 5.35 8.57 2.65
C MET A 31 4.88 7.12 2.71
N TRP A 32 3.96 6.69 1.83
CA TRP A 32 3.58 5.27 1.72
C TRP A 32 4.77 4.41 1.29
N SER A 33 5.49 4.87 0.27
CA SER A 33 6.68 4.17 -0.26
C SER A 33 7.76 4.06 0.81
N ALA A 34 8.00 5.13 1.56
CA ALA A 34 8.91 5.17 2.69
C ALA A 34 8.49 4.19 3.81
N GLY A 35 7.19 4.04 4.08
CA GLY A 35 6.67 3.06 5.04
C GLY A 35 6.95 1.62 4.62
N CYS A 36 6.78 1.31 3.32
CA CYS A 36 7.12 0.00 2.76
C CYS A 36 8.61 -0.31 2.90
N ILE A 37 9.48 0.66 2.60
CA ILE A 37 10.94 0.51 2.76
C ILE A 37 11.31 0.38 4.24
N PHE A 38 10.66 1.15 5.11
CA PHE A 38 10.91 1.10 6.54
C PHE A 38 10.61 -0.29 7.12
N TYR A 39 9.54 -0.95 6.68
CA TYR A 39 9.28 -2.36 7.01
C TYR A 39 10.44 -3.29 6.62
N GLU A 40 10.96 -3.14 5.41
CA GLU A 40 12.11 -3.94 4.94
C GLU A 40 13.36 -3.69 5.77
N LEU A 41 13.61 -2.45 6.19
CA LEU A 41 14.69 -2.11 7.11
C LEU A 41 14.50 -2.76 8.49
N LEU A 42 13.27 -2.81 9.02
CA LEU A 42 12.98 -3.48 10.29
C LEU A 42 13.30 -4.98 10.24
N GLN A 43 13.05 -5.63 9.10
CA GLN A 43 13.39 -7.05 8.89
C GLN A 43 14.90 -7.32 8.87
N MET A 44 15.75 -6.30 8.66
CA MET A 44 17.20 -6.49 8.69
C MET A 44 17.71 -6.81 10.10
N SER A 45 16.96 -6.44 11.13
CA SER A 45 17.21 -6.84 12.51
C SER A 45 16.93 -8.33 12.68
N HIS A 46 17.93 -9.10 13.10
CA HIS A 46 17.78 -10.52 13.45
C HIS A 46 16.74 -10.74 14.57
N LYS A 47 16.43 -9.71 15.38
CA LYS A 47 15.38 -9.80 16.40
C LYS A 47 13.97 -9.89 15.80
N CYS A 48 13.76 -9.20 14.67
CA CYS A 48 12.47 -9.06 14.02
C CYS A 48 12.27 -10.15 12.95
N CYS A 49 13.34 -10.47 12.19
CA CYS A 49 13.34 -11.56 11.22
C CYS A 49 14.68 -12.34 11.29
N PRO A 50 14.72 -13.46 12.04
CA PRO A 50 15.91 -14.32 12.15
C PRO A 50 16.23 -15.06 10.85
N ASP A 51 15.20 -15.40 10.09
CA ASP A 51 15.29 -16.20 8.87
C ASP A 51 15.46 -15.28 7.66
N LEU A 52 16.65 -15.31 7.05
CA LEU A 52 17.00 -14.46 5.92
C LEU A 52 16.11 -14.71 4.69
N GLU A 53 15.67 -15.95 4.49
CA GLU A 53 14.85 -16.35 3.34
C GLU A 53 13.41 -15.86 3.44
N LYS A 54 12.97 -15.45 4.65
CA LYS A 54 11.64 -14.88 4.88
C LYS A 54 11.60 -13.36 4.70
N ARG A 55 12.75 -12.73 4.47
CA ARG A 55 12.81 -11.29 4.22
C ARG A 55 12.24 -10.99 2.85
N GLY A 56 11.37 -9.99 2.78
CA GLY A 56 10.77 -9.61 1.53
C GLY A 56 10.02 -8.29 1.59
N PRO A 57 9.53 -7.83 0.44
CA PRO A 57 8.69 -6.64 0.37
C PRO A 57 7.42 -6.83 1.21
N LEU A 58 6.90 -5.74 1.76
CA LEU A 58 5.67 -5.76 2.54
C LEU A 58 4.46 -6.18 1.70
N PHE A 59 4.37 -5.69 0.45
CA PHE A 59 3.22 -5.91 -0.42
C PHE A 59 3.61 -6.55 -1.78
N PRO A 60 3.97 -7.84 -1.83
CA PRO A 60 4.36 -8.53 -3.05
C PRO A 60 3.15 -8.91 -3.94
N GLY A 61 2.43 -7.92 -4.47
CA GLY A 61 1.38 -8.16 -5.47
C GLY A 61 1.96 -8.48 -6.86
N ASP A 62 1.27 -9.33 -7.62
CA ASP A 62 1.65 -9.73 -8.98
C ASP A 62 0.95 -8.91 -10.07
N SER A 63 -0.18 -8.26 -9.73
CA SER A 63 -0.99 -7.45 -10.64
C SER A 63 -1.46 -6.15 -9.99
N SER A 64 -1.70 -5.12 -10.79
CA SER A 64 -2.40 -3.91 -10.37
C SER A 64 -3.52 -3.57 -11.35
N PHE A 65 -4.68 -3.21 -10.80
CA PHE A 65 -5.69 -2.42 -11.51
C PHE A 65 -5.09 -1.07 -11.98
N PRO A 66 -5.50 -0.49 -13.12
CA PRO A 66 -6.04 -1.12 -14.33
C PRO A 66 -4.94 -1.54 -15.33
N LEU A 67 -3.67 -1.36 -14.99
CA LEU A 67 -2.54 -1.35 -15.93
C LEU A 67 -1.93 -2.72 -16.24
N SER A 68 -2.44 -3.80 -15.63
CA SER A 68 -1.99 -5.16 -15.96
C SER A 68 -2.76 -5.65 -17.19
N PRO A 69 -2.08 -6.17 -18.23
CA PRO A 69 -2.76 -6.54 -19.46
C PRO A 69 -3.78 -7.63 -19.18
N TYR A 70 -5.05 -7.28 -19.39
CA TYR A 70 -6.10 -8.23 -19.68
C TYR A 70 -5.61 -9.16 -20.81
N ARG A 71 -5.84 -10.47 -20.71
CA ARG A 71 -5.66 -11.39 -21.85
C ARG A 71 -6.56 -10.86 -22.96
N PHE A 72 -5.97 -10.27 -24.00
CA PHE A 72 -6.66 -9.74 -25.17
C PHE A 72 -7.32 -10.87 -25.97
N GLU A 73 -8.43 -11.42 -25.48
CA GLU A 73 -9.36 -12.16 -26.30
C GLU A 73 -10.78 -11.78 -25.86
N LYS A 74 -11.47 -11.05 -26.76
CA LYS A 74 -12.93 -10.78 -26.79
C LYS A 74 -13.43 -9.44 -26.22
N GLU A 75 -12.97 -8.32 -26.76
CA GLU A 75 -13.66 -7.01 -26.60
C GLU A 75 -15.11 -7.01 -27.13
N GLU A 76 -15.47 -7.91 -28.04
CA GLU A 76 -16.80 -7.89 -28.70
C GLU A 76 -17.92 -8.58 -27.88
N GLN A 77 -17.58 -9.41 -26.89
CA GLN A 77 -18.56 -10.10 -26.03
C GLN A 77 -18.85 -9.36 -24.71
N LEU A 78 -18.04 -8.34 -24.34
CA LEU A 78 -18.06 -7.69 -23.03
C LEU A 78 -19.03 -6.52 -22.89
N ARG A 79 -19.61 -6.01 -23.98
CA ARG A 79 -20.61 -4.92 -23.89
C ARG A 79 -21.88 -5.35 -23.13
N ASN A 80 -22.09 -6.65 -22.90
CA ASN A 80 -23.31 -7.21 -22.32
C ASN A 80 -23.14 -7.93 -20.97
N ASN A 81 -21.94 -8.01 -20.37
CA ASN A 81 -21.73 -8.80 -19.14
C ASN A 81 -21.68 -7.95 -17.87
N LYS A 82 -22.58 -8.28 -16.92
CA LYS A 82 -22.92 -7.50 -15.71
C LYS A 82 -21.88 -7.49 -14.58
N ASN A 83 -20.70 -8.10 -14.73
CA ASN A 83 -19.77 -8.32 -13.61
C ASN A 83 -18.41 -7.66 -13.85
N PHE A 84 -18.30 -6.37 -13.54
CA PHE A 84 -17.05 -5.60 -13.68
C PHE A 84 -15.95 -6.04 -12.69
N GLY A 85 -16.32 -6.53 -11.49
CA GLY A 85 -15.38 -6.91 -10.42
C GLY A 85 -14.68 -8.26 -10.59
N GLU A 86 -15.33 -9.25 -11.20
CA GLU A 86 -14.75 -10.60 -11.39
C GLU A 86 -13.55 -10.60 -12.35
N ASN A 87 -13.48 -9.62 -13.26
CA ASN A 87 -12.43 -9.53 -14.28
C ASN A 87 -11.06 -9.06 -13.73
N TYR A 88 -11.00 -8.58 -12.48
CA TYR A 88 -9.79 -8.10 -11.81
C TYR A 88 -9.42 -8.94 -10.58
N ALA A 89 -10.09 -10.08 -10.41
CA ALA A 89 -10.05 -10.89 -9.20
C ALA A 89 -8.78 -11.78 -9.04
N SER A 90 -7.60 -11.34 -9.48
CA SER A 90 -6.36 -12.03 -9.11
C SER A 90 -6.24 -12.00 -7.58
N ARG A 91 -5.97 -13.15 -6.96
CA ARG A 91 -5.65 -13.26 -5.52
C ARG A 91 -4.39 -12.47 -5.12
N TYR A 92 -3.59 -12.09 -6.11
CA TYR A 92 -2.35 -11.36 -5.97
C TYR A 92 -2.47 -9.92 -6.51
N ASP A 93 -3.71 -9.42 -6.69
CA ASP A 93 -3.93 -8.00 -6.93
C ASP A 93 -3.34 -7.17 -5.77
N GLN A 94 -2.61 -6.11 -6.13
CA GLN A 94 -1.86 -5.29 -5.21
C GLN A 94 -2.74 -4.71 -4.10
N LEU A 95 -4.00 -4.33 -4.38
CA LEU A 95 -4.89 -3.78 -3.36
C LEU A 95 -5.38 -4.87 -2.39
N ARG A 96 -5.61 -6.10 -2.87
CA ARG A 96 -5.92 -7.23 -1.99
C ARG A 96 -4.76 -7.57 -1.06
N VAL A 97 -3.53 -7.58 -1.58
CA VAL A 97 -2.32 -7.80 -0.75
C VAL A 97 -2.17 -6.69 0.29
N ILE A 98 -2.42 -5.44 -0.09
CA ILE A 98 -2.41 -4.31 0.85
C ILE A 98 -3.45 -4.52 1.95
N PHE A 99 -4.73 -4.73 1.59
CA PHE A 99 -5.81 -4.83 2.58
C PHE A 99 -5.73 -6.07 3.47
N ALA A 100 -5.13 -7.16 2.98
CA ALA A 100 -4.84 -8.32 3.81
C ALA A 100 -3.92 -7.98 5.01
N ILE A 101 -3.07 -6.96 4.88
CA ILE A 101 -2.13 -6.53 5.92
C ILE A 101 -2.65 -5.31 6.67
N VAL A 102 -3.00 -4.22 5.97
CA VAL A 102 -3.37 -2.94 6.63
C VAL A 102 -4.85 -2.82 6.97
N GLY A 103 -5.66 -3.77 6.50
CA GLY A 103 -7.12 -3.73 6.61
C GLY A 103 -7.79 -3.07 5.41
N SER A 104 -9.06 -3.42 5.20
CA SER A 104 -9.90 -2.83 4.16
C SER A 104 -10.31 -1.40 4.55
N PRO A 105 -10.40 -0.48 3.58
CA PRO A 105 -10.80 0.89 3.84
C PRO A 105 -12.25 0.98 4.31
N THR A 106 -12.55 1.95 5.16
CA THR A 106 -13.93 2.15 5.62
C THR A 106 -14.82 2.67 4.49
N LYS A 107 -16.14 2.54 4.64
CA LYS A 107 -17.10 3.06 3.65
C LYS A 107 -16.96 4.58 3.48
N GLU A 108 -16.59 5.29 4.54
CA GLU A 108 -16.34 6.73 4.56
C GLU A 108 -15.09 7.08 3.75
N GLU A 109 -14.03 6.29 3.86
CA GLU A 109 -12.80 6.46 3.09
C GLU A 109 -13.04 6.17 1.60
N ILE A 110 -13.78 5.10 1.28
CA ILE A 110 -14.15 4.77 -0.12
C ILE A 110 -14.98 5.90 -0.73
N LYS A 111 -15.89 6.54 0.03
CA LYS A 111 -16.71 7.66 -0.46
C LYS A 111 -15.89 8.88 -0.89
N LYS A 112 -14.68 9.08 -0.35
CA LYS A 112 -13.78 10.18 -0.76
C LYS A 112 -13.23 10.02 -2.18
N ILE A 113 -13.28 8.81 -2.74
CA ILE A 113 -12.75 8.52 -4.07
C ILE A 113 -13.72 9.04 -5.14
N THR A 114 -13.18 9.84 -6.08
CA THR A 114 -13.99 10.49 -7.12
C THR A 114 -14.44 9.52 -8.21
N ASP A 115 -13.57 8.59 -8.63
CA ASP A 115 -13.91 7.62 -9.67
C ASP A 115 -14.92 6.57 -9.15
N HIS A 116 -16.07 6.52 -9.81
CA HIS A 116 -17.12 5.54 -9.51
C HIS A 116 -16.68 4.10 -9.78
N LYS A 117 -15.85 3.86 -10.81
CA LYS A 117 -15.35 2.51 -11.10
C LYS A 117 -14.40 2.02 -10.01
N ALA A 118 -13.49 2.88 -9.56
CA ALA A 118 -12.61 2.61 -8.42
C ALA A 118 -13.42 2.30 -7.14
N ARG A 119 -14.46 3.09 -6.83
CA ARG A 119 -15.34 2.83 -5.67
C ARG A 119 -16.06 1.50 -5.78
N TYR A 120 -16.66 1.21 -6.94
CA TYR A 120 -17.34 -0.06 -7.18
C TYR A 120 -16.39 -1.24 -6.99
N TYR A 121 -15.19 -1.16 -7.57
CA TYR A 121 -14.15 -2.18 -7.38
C TYR A 121 -13.81 -2.41 -5.91
N LEU A 122 -13.62 -1.34 -5.13
CA LEU A 122 -13.31 -1.45 -3.70
C LEU A 122 -14.44 -2.08 -2.88
N TYR A 123 -15.71 -1.82 -3.23
CA TYR A 123 -16.86 -2.44 -2.55
C TYR A 123 -17.00 -3.94 -2.87
N GLU A 124 -16.53 -4.40 -4.02
CA GLU A 124 -16.55 -5.81 -4.43
C GLU A 124 -15.38 -6.61 -3.84
N LEU A 125 -14.35 -5.95 -3.31
CA LEU A 125 -13.24 -6.64 -2.68
C LEU A 125 -13.66 -7.28 -1.35
N PRO A 126 -13.13 -8.48 -1.03
CA PRO A 126 -13.33 -9.07 0.30
C PRO A 126 -12.89 -8.11 1.39
N HIS A 127 -13.68 -8.05 2.47
CA HIS A 127 -13.33 -7.27 3.65
C HIS A 127 -12.24 -7.98 4.45
N HIS A 128 -11.25 -7.22 4.92
CA HIS A 128 -10.15 -7.67 5.76
C HIS A 128 -10.03 -6.74 6.97
N GLU A 129 -9.86 -7.32 8.16
CA GLU A 129 -9.56 -6.54 9.39
C GLU A 129 -8.10 -6.05 9.43
N GLY A 130 -7.23 -6.62 8.59
CA GLY A 130 -5.78 -6.41 8.64
C GLY A 130 -5.10 -7.31 9.67
N ILE A 131 -3.78 -7.25 9.71
CA ILE A 131 -2.93 -7.98 10.67
C ILE A 131 -2.41 -6.95 11.68
N PRO A 132 -2.52 -7.19 12.99
CA PRO A 132 -1.87 -6.36 13.99
C PRO A 132 -0.36 -6.25 13.71
N TRP A 133 0.18 -5.03 13.68
CA TRP A 133 1.58 -4.79 13.33
C TRP A 133 2.55 -5.54 14.26
N GLU A 134 2.18 -5.70 15.53
CA GLU A 134 2.94 -6.44 16.53
C GLU A 134 3.09 -7.93 16.21
N GLU A 135 2.11 -8.50 15.50
CA GLU A 135 2.18 -9.88 15.00
C GLU A 135 3.05 -9.98 13.74
N LEU A 136 2.99 -8.96 12.88
CA LEU A 136 3.74 -8.92 11.62
C LEU A 136 5.25 -8.66 11.83
N ILE A 137 5.61 -7.79 12.77
CA ILE A 137 7.00 -7.43 13.11
C ILE A 137 7.25 -7.66 14.60
N PRO A 138 7.27 -8.93 15.06
CA PRO A 138 7.40 -9.25 16.46
C PRO A 138 8.72 -8.73 17.03
N LYS A 139 8.69 -8.31 18.30
CA LYS A 139 9.87 -7.81 19.05
C LYS A 139 10.50 -6.53 18.50
N THR A 140 9.77 -5.78 17.66
CA THR A 140 10.13 -4.44 17.23
C THR A 140 9.87 -3.40 18.33
N ASN A 141 10.54 -2.25 18.24
CA ASN A 141 10.27 -1.07 19.06
C ASN A 141 8.80 -0.59 18.87
N PRO A 142 7.99 -0.44 19.94
CA PRO A 142 6.62 0.07 19.82
C PRO A 142 6.50 1.41 19.07
N LEU A 143 7.50 2.29 19.18
CA LEU A 143 7.55 3.54 18.44
C LEU A 143 7.74 3.33 16.93
N ALA A 144 8.41 2.26 16.50
CA ALA A 144 8.48 1.91 15.09
C ALA A 144 7.14 1.39 14.56
N VAL A 145 6.42 0.62 15.38
CA VAL A 145 5.06 0.14 15.05
C VAL A 145 4.09 1.31 14.88
N ASP A 146 4.09 2.25 15.82
CA ASP A 146 3.27 3.45 15.74
C ASP A 146 3.61 4.28 14.49
N LEU A 147 4.91 4.50 14.23
CA LEU A 147 5.38 5.21 13.05
C LEU A 147 4.87 4.56 11.75
N ILE A 148 5.14 3.25 11.57
CA ILE A 148 4.78 2.57 10.32
C ILE A 148 3.27 2.50 10.10
N SER A 149 2.48 2.29 11.16
CA SER A 149 1.02 2.27 11.06
C SER A 149 0.44 3.60 10.56
N LYS A 150 1.07 4.72 10.91
CA LYS A 150 0.66 6.07 10.47
C LYS A 150 1.16 6.41 9.07
N MET A 151 2.31 5.85 8.66
CA MET A 151 2.82 5.98 7.28
C MET A 151 1.99 5.16 6.27
N LEU A 152 1.46 4.00 6.68
CA LEU A 152 0.73 3.07 5.81
C LEU A 152 -0.80 3.17 5.96
N ALA A 153 -1.32 4.40 6.03
CA ALA A 153 -2.76 4.67 6.03
C ALA A 153 -3.32 4.72 4.60
N PHE A 154 -4.48 4.09 4.37
CA PHE A 154 -5.19 4.14 3.10
C PHE A 154 -5.64 5.57 2.75
N ASP A 155 -6.29 6.25 3.69
CA ASP A 155 -6.72 7.63 3.53
C ASP A 155 -5.51 8.57 3.52
N VAL A 156 -5.24 9.20 2.37
CA VAL A 156 -4.13 10.12 2.16
C VAL A 156 -4.12 11.30 3.14
N GLU A 157 -5.29 11.71 3.64
CA GLU A 157 -5.41 12.82 4.59
C GLU A 157 -5.09 12.40 6.03
N LYS A 158 -5.18 11.10 6.33
CA LYS A 158 -4.80 10.54 7.63
C LYS A 158 -3.36 10.05 7.66
N ARG A 159 -2.72 9.96 6.49
CA ARG A 159 -1.34 9.48 6.36
C ARG A 159 -0.38 10.49 6.94
N MET A 160 0.59 9.99 7.72
CA MET A 160 1.62 10.80 8.34
C MET A 160 2.38 11.64 7.30
N THR A 161 2.59 12.92 7.60
CA THR A 161 3.42 13.81 6.78
C THR A 161 4.91 13.64 7.11
N VAL A 162 5.77 14.15 6.23
CA VAL A 162 7.23 14.19 6.47
C VAL A 162 7.54 14.95 7.77
N ASP A 163 6.95 16.13 7.97
CA ASP A 163 7.16 16.96 9.16
C ASP A 163 6.76 16.24 10.45
N GLN A 164 5.62 15.53 10.42
CA GLN A 164 5.18 14.71 11.54
C GLN A 164 6.11 13.50 11.78
N ALA A 165 6.63 12.91 10.70
CA ALA A 165 7.54 11.77 10.80
C ALA A 165 8.88 12.16 11.40
N ILE A 166 9.49 13.29 10.99
CA ILE A 166 10.78 13.74 11.57
C ILE A 166 10.63 14.17 13.04
N GLU A 167 9.45 14.65 13.43
CA GLU A 167 9.11 14.95 14.83
C GLU A 167 8.75 13.73 15.67
N HIS A 168 8.65 12.55 15.05
CA HIS A 168 8.22 11.35 15.73
C HIS A 168 9.25 10.90 16.80
N PRO A 169 8.80 10.48 18.01
CA PRO A 169 9.70 10.03 19.09
C PRO A 169 10.64 8.88 18.69
N TYR A 170 10.28 8.13 17.65
CA TYR A 170 11.15 7.08 17.09
C TYR A 170 12.52 7.61 16.64
N PHE A 171 12.58 8.85 16.15
CA PHE A 171 13.82 9.47 15.66
C PHE A 171 14.50 10.38 16.68
N GLU A 172 13.91 10.60 17.86
CA GLU A 172 14.42 11.55 18.87
C GLU A 172 15.91 11.38 19.16
N ARG A 173 16.40 10.14 19.24
CA ARG A 173 17.80 9.84 19.56
C ARG A 173 18.79 10.21 18.45
N ILE A 174 18.34 10.31 17.20
CA ILE A 174 19.20 10.54 16.02
C ILE A 174 18.89 11.84 15.30
N ARG A 175 17.88 12.58 15.75
CA ARG A 175 17.43 13.79 15.08
C ARG A 175 18.44 14.91 15.29
N GLU A 176 18.81 15.58 14.20
CA GLU A 176 19.72 16.73 14.21
C GLU A 176 19.07 17.92 13.48
N PRO A 177 18.20 18.71 14.15
CA PRO A 177 17.40 19.75 13.50
C PRO A 177 18.20 20.81 12.75
N LEU A 178 19.45 21.05 13.15
CA LEU A 178 20.34 22.00 12.48
C LEU A 178 20.82 21.53 11.10
N LEU A 179 20.72 20.24 10.81
CA LEU A 179 21.11 19.63 9.54
C LEU A 179 19.91 19.37 8.61
N GLU A 180 18.69 19.50 9.12
CA GLU A 180 17.44 19.44 8.36
C GLU A 180 17.33 20.70 7.48
N LYS A 181 17.30 20.56 6.16
CA LYS A 181 17.27 21.67 5.19
C LYS A 181 15.90 21.86 4.57
#